data_AF-A0A1C6LIJ0-F1
#
_entry.id   AF-A0A1C6LIJ0-F1
#
_cell.length_a   1.000
_cell.length_b   1.000
_cell.length_c   1.000
_cell.angle_alpha   90.00
_cell.angle_beta   90.00
_cell.angle_gamma   90.00
#
_symmetry.space_group_name_H-M   'P 1'
#
loop_
_entity.id
_entity.type
_entity.pdbx_description
1 polymer ?
#
loop_
_entity_poly.entity_id
_entity_poly.type
_entity_poly.pdbx_seq_one_letter_code
_entity_poly.pdbx_strand_id
1 'polypeptide(L)'
;MSDFRRVLVTGSRTWDDEERVAGALLEVRDDALRDGAGGIVVVHGARPEGPDAQASGWCAANGVPVEAHPADRETFGHEAEHVRDQRMVSAGADLCLVFAGPCTSVRCRRPKPHTSHDANACAALASEAGIPVRRWTA
;
A
#
# COMPACT_ATOMS: atom_id res chain seq x y z
N MET A 1 8.33 16.38 19.68
CA MET A 1 8.48 15.06 19.04
C MET A 1 8.34 15.32 17.56
N SER A 2 9.32 14.98 16.72
CA SER A 2 9.10 15.09 15.28
C SER A 2 8.11 14.00 14.89
N ASP A 3 6.95 14.39 14.36
CA ASP A 3 5.98 13.43 13.83
C ASP A 3 6.59 12.69 12.63
N PHE A 4 6.20 11.42 12.47
CA PHE A 4 6.53 10.61 11.32
C PHE A 4 5.41 10.71 10.30
N ARG A 5 5.76 10.84 9.02
CA ARG A 5 4.79 10.80 7.92
C ARG A 5 4.32 9.35 7.71
N ARG A 6 3.01 9.12 7.77
CA ARG A 6 2.39 7.81 7.60
C ARG A 6 2.11 7.54 6.13
N VAL A 7 2.69 6.49 5.57
CA VAL A 7 2.63 6.16 4.15
C VAL A 7 1.96 4.80 3.98
N LEU A 8 0.75 4.78 3.44
CA LEU A 8 0.05 3.54 3.11
C LEU A 8 0.61 2.98 1.80
N VAL A 9 0.97 1.70 1.79
CA VAL A 9 1.37 0.96 0.59
C VAL A 9 0.34 -0.14 0.34
N THR A 10 -0.12 -0.22 -0.90
CA THR A 10 -1.01 -1.27 -1.36
C THR A 10 -0.75 -1.59 -2.84
N GLY A 11 -1.15 -2.77 -3.28
CA GLY A 11 -1.19 -3.04 -4.70
C GLY A 11 -1.46 -4.47 -5.09
N SER A 12 -1.08 -4.79 -6.32
CA SER A 12 -1.41 -6.06 -6.97
C SER A 12 -0.44 -7.15 -6.53
N ARG A 13 -0.96 -8.34 -6.24
CA ARG A 13 -0.15 -9.51 -5.84
C ARG A 13 0.92 -9.88 -6.86
N THR A 14 0.67 -9.60 -8.13
CA THR A 14 1.56 -9.89 -9.26
C THR A 14 2.49 -8.73 -9.62
N TRP A 15 2.54 -7.66 -8.83
CA TRP A 15 3.50 -6.59 -9.05
C TRP A 15 4.90 -7.09 -8.70
N ASP A 16 5.84 -6.98 -9.64
CA ASP A 16 7.20 -7.53 -9.55
C ASP A 16 8.31 -6.46 -9.65
N ASP A 17 7.94 -5.20 -9.84
CA ASP A 17 8.88 -4.08 -9.92
C ASP A 17 9.21 -3.54 -8.50
N GLU A 18 10.15 -4.23 -7.83
CA GLU A 18 10.65 -3.86 -6.50
C GLU A 18 11.33 -2.49 -6.50
N GLU A 19 12.02 -2.14 -7.59
CA GLU A 19 12.74 -0.88 -7.73
C GLU A 19 11.78 0.31 -7.71
N ARG A 20 10.61 0.21 -8.36
CA ARG A 20 9.57 1.24 -8.27
C ARG A 20 9.02 1.41 -6.86
N VAL A 21 8.82 0.32 -6.12
CA VAL A 21 8.35 0.40 -4.72
C VAL A 21 9.41 1.08 -3.86
N ALA A 22 10.66 0.65 -3.96
CA ALA A 22 11.80 1.21 -3.23
C ALA A 22 12.03 2.69 -3.57
N GLY A 23 11.97 3.06 -4.85
CA GLY A 23 12.15 4.43 -5.33
C GLY A 23 11.06 5.37 -4.80
N ALA A 24 9.80 4.93 -4.83
CA ALA A 24 8.70 5.72 -4.28
C ALA A 24 8.81 5.92 -2.76
N LEU A 25 9.20 4.88 -2.01
CA LEU A 25 9.41 4.98 -0.56
C LEU A 25 10.59 5.88 -0.21
N LEU A 26 11.68 5.81 -0.97
CA LEU A 26 12.83 6.68 -0.82
C LEU A 26 12.45 8.15 -1.05
N GLU A 27 11.74 8.44 -2.14
CA GLU A 27 11.28 9.80 -2.47
C GLU A 27 10.41 10.38 -1.35
N VAL A 28 9.43 9.60 -0.86
CA VAL A 28 8.53 10.05 0.22
C VAL A 28 9.28 10.25 1.54
N ARG A 29 10.26 9.39 1.85
CA ARG A 29 11.13 9.57 3.02
C ARG A 29 11.92 10.86 2.93
N ASP A 30 12.53 11.13 1.78
CA ASP A 30 13.34 12.32 1.57
C ASP A 30 12.49 13.59 1.62
N ASP A 31 11.27 13.57 1.06
CA ASP A 31 10.29 14.64 1.20
C ASP A 31 9.90 14.86 2.67
N ALA A 32 9.61 13.80 3.42
CA ALA A 32 9.25 13.91 4.83
C ALA A 32 10.37 14.56 5.65
N LEU A 33 11.62 14.17 5.41
CA LEU A 33 12.78 14.76 6.08
C LEU A 33 12.98 16.23 5.69
N ARG A 34 12.78 16.59 4.41
CA ARG A 34 12.83 17.99 3.95
C ARG A 34 11.76 18.86 4.62
N ASP A 35 10.59 18.29 4.87
CA ASP A 35 9.46 18.97 5.52
C ASP A 35 9.61 19.02 7.07
N GLY A 36 10.70 18.49 7.62
CA GLY A 36 11.00 18.51 9.06
C GLY A 36 10.42 17.35 9.87
N ALA A 37 9.85 16.33 9.21
CA ALA A 37 9.42 15.10 9.88
C ALA A 37 10.61 14.28 10.38
N GLY A 38 10.38 13.40 11.35
CA GLY A 38 11.40 12.48 11.88
C GLY A 38 11.75 11.32 10.93
N GLY A 39 10.96 11.16 9.87
CA GLY A 39 11.03 10.06 8.91
C GLY A 39 9.63 9.67 8.44
N ILE A 40 9.50 8.42 7.99
CA ILE A 40 8.21 7.81 7.59
C ILE A 40 7.90 6.57 8.42
N VAL A 41 6.61 6.25 8.55
CA VAL A 41 6.11 4.94 8.98
C VAL A 41 5.35 4.34 7.80
N VAL A 42 5.66 3.11 7.40
CA VAL A 42 4.98 2.44 6.30
C VAL A 42 3.85 1.58 6.84
N VAL A 43 2.64 1.80 6.33
CA VAL A 43 1.42 1.04 6.66
C VAL A 43 1.10 0.11 5.49
N HIS A 44 0.92 -1.19 5.71
CA HIS A 44 0.60 -2.13 4.62
C HIS A 44 -0.22 -3.34 5.08
N GLY A 45 -0.79 -4.08 4.13
CA GLY A 45 -1.72 -5.19 4.38
C GLY A 45 -1.09 -6.54 4.74
N ALA A 46 0.23 -6.56 4.96
CA ALA A 46 1.04 -7.72 5.36
C ALA A 46 0.89 -8.93 4.44
N ARG A 47 0.70 -8.71 3.14
CA ARG A 47 0.76 -9.79 2.15
C ARG A 47 2.21 -10.26 1.94
N PRO A 48 2.43 -11.57 1.79
CA PRO A 48 3.77 -12.12 1.55
C PRO A 48 4.27 -11.94 0.11
N GLU A 49 3.48 -11.29 -0.75
CA GLU A 49 3.76 -11.10 -2.17
C GLU A 49 3.37 -9.69 -2.61
N GLY A 50 3.95 -9.22 -3.71
CA GLY A 50 3.68 -7.90 -4.27
C GLY A 50 4.16 -6.75 -3.37
N PRO A 51 3.54 -5.57 -3.48
CA PRO A 51 4.07 -4.33 -2.91
C PRO A 51 4.17 -4.33 -1.39
N ASP A 52 3.28 -5.04 -0.67
CA ASP A 52 3.36 -5.19 0.78
C ASP A 52 4.68 -5.85 1.21
N ALA A 53 5.04 -6.96 0.56
CA ALA A 53 6.27 -7.71 0.87
C ALA A 53 7.51 -6.91 0.46
N GLN A 54 7.47 -6.26 -0.70
CA GLN A 54 8.56 -5.44 -1.22
C GLN A 54 8.81 -4.22 -0.31
N ALA A 55 7.74 -3.55 0.14
CA ALA A 55 7.83 -2.45 1.09
C ALA A 55 8.34 -2.93 2.45
N SER A 56 7.88 -4.08 2.95
CA SER A 56 8.38 -4.67 4.20
C SER A 56 9.88 -4.96 4.10
N GLY A 57 10.35 -5.52 2.99
CA GLY A 57 11.77 -5.79 2.74
C GLY A 57 12.60 -4.52 2.68
N TRP A 58 12.14 -3.50 1.94
CA TRP A 58 12.79 -2.20 1.89
C TRP A 58 12.87 -1.54 3.26
N CYS A 59 11.79 -1.60 4.05
CA CYS A 59 11.75 -1.02 5.40
C CYS A 59 12.76 -1.68 6.33
N ALA A 60 12.83 -3.03 6.31
CA ALA A 60 13.81 -3.77 7.10
C ALA A 60 15.26 -3.40 6.73
N ALA A 61 15.55 -3.27 5.42
CA ALA A 61 16.88 -2.88 4.95
C ALA A 61 17.26 -1.43 5.30
N ASN A 62 16.28 -0.55 5.53
CA ASN A 62 16.49 0.88 5.75
C ASN A 62 16.20 1.35 7.19
N GLY A 63 15.86 0.45 8.10
CA GLY A 63 15.50 0.79 9.49
C GLY A 63 14.22 1.65 9.59
N VAL A 64 13.31 1.53 8.63
CA VAL A 64 12.04 2.26 8.61
C VAL A 64 10.97 1.45 9.36
N PRO A 65 10.23 2.06 10.30
CA PRO A 65 9.17 1.38 11.04
C PRO A 65 8.00 0.98 10.13
N VAL A 66 7.41 -0.18 10.43
CA VAL A 66 6.28 -0.76 9.70
C VAL A 66 5.09 -0.93 10.64
N GLU A 67 3.92 -0.53 10.18
CA GLU A 67 2.62 -0.84 10.75
C GLU A 67 1.89 -1.85 9.85
N ALA A 68 2.06 -3.13 10.16
CA ALA A 68 1.50 -4.22 9.39
C ALA A 68 0.06 -4.54 9.85
N HIS A 69 -0.86 -4.65 8.89
CA HIS A 69 -2.25 -5.04 9.12
C HIS A 69 -2.52 -6.37 8.40
N PRO A 70 -2.32 -7.54 9.03
CA PRO A 70 -2.65 -8.81 8.39
C PRO A 70 -4.17 -9.00 8.24
N ALA A 71 -4.58 -9.68 7.16
CA ALA A 71 -5.99 -10.02 6.95
C ALA A 71 -6.44 -11.13 7.93
N ASP A 72 -7.44 -10.83 8.76
CA ASP A 72 -8.04 -11.78 9.70
C ASP A 72 -9.09 -12.65 9.01
N ARG A 73 -8.60 -13.71 8.36
CA ARG A 73 -9.45 -14.67 7.63
C ARG A 73 -10.28 -15.57 8.54
N GLU A 74 -9.82 -15.79 9.76
CA GLU A 74 -10.54 -16.63 10.73
C GLU A 74 -11.87 -15.97 11.11
N THR A 75 -11.84 -14.66 11.36
CA THR A 75 -13.04 -13.91 11.73
C THR A 75 -13.89 -13.49 10.53
N PHE A 76 -13.27 -12.99 9.45
CA PHE A 76 -14.00 -12.31 8.36
C PHE A 76 -14.07 -13.09 7.05
N GLY A 77 -13.42 -14.26 6.95
CA GLY A 77 -13.47 -15.10 5.76
C GLY A 77 -13.03 -14.37 4.49
N HIS A 78 -13.93 -14.27 3.51
CA HIS A 78 -13.68 -13.60 2.22
C HIS A 78 -13.62 -12.06 2.31
N GLU A 79 -14.17 -11.47 3.37
CA GLU A 79 -14.17 -10.02 3.59
C GLU A 79 -12.90 -9.53 4.32
N ALA A 80 -12.05 -10.45 4.78
CA ALA A 80 -10.89 -10.14 5.61
C ALA A 80 -9.95 -9.11 4.98
N GLU A 81 -9.72 -9.20 3.67
CA GLU A 81 -8.95 -8.22 2.91
C GLU A 81 -9.57 -6.84 2.92
N HIS A 82 -10.88 -6.75 2.68
CA HIS A 82 -11.59 -5.48 2.62
C HIS A 82 -11.67 -4.82 4.00
N VAL A 83 -11.97 -5.60 5.04
CA VAL A 83 -11.97 -5.15 6.44
C VAL A 83 -10.60 -4.63 6.85
N ARG A 84 -9.53 -5.33 6.47
CA ARG A 84 -8.15 -4.89 6.70
C ARG A 84 -7.85 -3.58 5.97
N ASP A 85 -8.22 -3.44 4.70
CA ASP A 85 -7.98 -2.20 3.94
C ASP A 85 -8.70 -1.02 4.58
N GLN A 86 -9.94 -1.22 5.05
CA GLN A 86 -10.67 -0.22 5.81
C GLN A 86 -9.95 0.14 7.11
N ARG A 87 -9.40 -0.84 7.84
CA ARG A 87 -8.63 -0.59 9.08
C ARG A 87 -7.37 0.24 8.81
N MET A 88 -6.62 -0.07 7.75
CA MET A 88 -5.44 0.71 7.36
C MET A 88 -5.79 2.17 7.05
N VAL A 89 -6.86 2.39 6.27
CA VAL A 89 -7.32 3.74 5.90
C VAL A 89 -7.85 4.49 7.13
N SER A 90 -8.68 3.85 7.96
CA SER A 90 -9.24 4.44 9.16
C SER A 90 -8.20 4.78 10.23
N ALA A 91 -7.06 4.08 10.25
CA ALA A 91 -5.92 4.42 11.11
C ALA A 91 -5.20 5.72 10.68
N GLY A 92 -5.54 6.26 9.50
CA GLY A 92 -4.99 7.48 8.94
C GLY A 92 -3.64 7.28 8.25
N ALA A 93 -3.46 7.97 7.13
CA ALA A 93 -2.19 8.11 6.42
C ALA A 93 -2.10 9.49 5.76
N ASP A 94 -0.89 9.99 5.57
CA ASP A 94 -0.64 11.26 4.88
C ASP A 94 -0.58 11.08 3.35
N LEU A 95 -0.28 9.85 2.91
CA LEU A 95 -0.12 9.49 1.51
C LEU A 95 -0.41 8.00 1.31
N CYS A 96 -1.05 7.66 0.20
CA CYS A 96 -1.28 6.29 -0.26
C CYS A 96 -0.53 6.04 -1.57
N LEU A 97 0.37 5.06 -1.57
CA LEU A 97 1.11 4.57 -2.73
C LEU A 97 0.45 3.30 -3.25
N VAL A 98 0.02 3.33 -4.51
CA VAL A 98 -0.74 2.23 -5.12
C VAL A 98 0.03 1.70 -6.33
N PHE A 99 0.38 0.42 -6.28
CA PHE A 99 1.09 -0.27 -7.37
C PHE A 99 0.16 -1.28 -8.04
N ALA A 100 -0.42 -0.86 -9.16
CA ALA A 100 -1.53 -1.53 -9.81
C ALA A 100 -1.08 -2.25 -11.09
N GLY A 101 -0.80 -3.55 -10.98
CA GLY A 101 -0.59 -4.43 -12.12
C GLY A 101 -1.88 -4.81 -12.84
N PRO A 102 -1.79 -5.53 -13.96
CA PRO A 102 -2.95 -5.99 -14.72
C PRO A 102 -3.82 -6.93 -13.88
N CYS A 103 -5.13 -6.89 -14.08
CA CYS A 103 -6.03 -7.83 -13.43
C CYS A 103 -5.83 -9.24 -14.01
N THR A 104 -5.36 -10.18 -13.17
CA THR A 104 -5.07 -11.58 -13.53
C THR A 104 -6.20 -12.55 -13.19
N SER A 105 -7.31 -12.07 -12.62
CA SER A 105 -8.45 -12.93 -12.27
C SER A 105 -9.10 -13.54 -13.51
N VAL A 106 -9.05 -14.87 -13.61
CA VAL A 106 -9.71 -15.67 -14.67
C VAL A 106 -11.23 -15.62 -14.59
N ARG A 107 -11.79 -15.23 -13.44
CA ARG A 107 -13.24 -15.07 -13.23
C ARG A 107 -13.73 -13.67 -13.61
N CYS A 108 -12.83 -12.74 -13.90
CA CYS A 108 -13.17 -11.37 -14.25
C CYS A 108 -13.79 -11.29 -15.64
N ARG A 109 -14.96 -10.64 -15.75
CA ARG A 109 -15.68 -10.43 -17.02
C ARG A 109 -15.51 -9.03 -17.61
N ARG A 110 -14.77 -8.13 -16.95
CA ARG A 110 -14.54 -6.77 -17.47
C ARG A 110 -13.62 -6.82 -18.70
N PRO A 111 -13.84 -5.97 -19.72
CA PRO A 111 -12.94 -5.85 -20.87
C PRO A 111 -11.49 -5.64 -20.42
N LYS A 112 -10.55 -6.33 -21.06
CA LYS A 112 -9.11 -6.18 -20.83
C LYS A 112 -8.52 -5.23 -21.89
N PRO A 113 -7.49 -4.44 -21.55
CA PRO A 113 -6.77 -4.39 -20.28
C PRO A 113 -7.47 -3.55 -19.20
N HIS A 114 -7.32 -3.94 -17.93
CA HIS A 114 -7.61 -3.10 -16.76
C HIS A 114 -6.78 -3.58 -15.55
N THR A 115 -6.59 -2.70 -14.56
CA THR A 115 -5.76 -2.95 -13.37
C THR A 115 -6.46 -3.80 -12.30
N SER A 116 -5.69 -4.36 -11.38
CA SER A 116 -6.17 -5.21 -10.28
C SER A 116 -7.31 -4.59 -9.47
N HIS A 117 -8.30 -5.41 -9.13
CA HIS A 117 -9.50 -4.98 -8.40
C HIS A 117 -9.16 -4.66 -6.95
N ASP A 118 -8.41 -5.55 -6.29
CA ASP A 118 -7.98 -5.40 -4.89
C ASP A 118 -7.22 -4.06 -4.69
N ALA A 119 -6.25 -3.77 -5.57
CA ALA A 119 -5.47 -2.53 -5.51
C ALA A 119 -6.34 -1.28 -5.71
N ASN A 120 -7.29 -1.33 -6.65
CA ASN A 120 -8.21 -0.23 -6.91
C ASN A 120 -9.19 0.01 -5.76
N ALA A 121 -9.63 -1.05 -5.07
CA ALA A 121 -10.56 -0.95 -3.95
C ALA A 121 -9.92 -0.20 -2.76
N CYS A 122 -8.70 -0.59 -2.35
CA CYS A 122 -7.98 0.12 -1.29
C CYS A 122 -7.68 1.58 -1.68
N ALA A 123 -7.30 1.82 -2.94
CA ALA A 123 -7.06 3.17 -3.44
C ALA A 123 -8.33 4.06 -3.44
N ALA A 124 -9.50 3.48 -3.68
CA ALA A 124 -10.78 4.17 -3.59
C ALA A 124 -11.09 4.57 -2.15
N LEU A 125 -10.96 3.63 -1.20
CA LEU A 125 -11.13 3.90 0.23
C LEU A 125 -10.21 5.03 0.72
N ALA A 126 -8.94 5.01 0.33
CA ALA A 126 -7.98 6.07 0.67
C ALA A 126 -8.42 7.43 0.10
N SER A 127 -8.85 7.47 -1.17
CA SER A 127 -9.31 8.69 -1.83
C SER A 127 -10.57 9.26 -1.15
N GLU A 128 -11.53 8.39 -0.80
CA GLU A 128 -12.77 8.75 -0.11
C GLU A 128 -12.51 9.28 1.31
N ALA A 129 -11.47 8.78 1.98
CA ALA A 129 -11.00 9.29 3.27
C ALA A 129 -10.19 10.60 3.17
N GLY A 130 -10.02 11.15 1.96
CA GLY A 130 -9.25 12.38 1.73
C GLY A 130 -7.73 12.20 1.76
N ILE A 131 -7.24 10.95 1.72
CA ILE A 131 -5.81 10.64 1.67
C ILE A 131 -5.33 10.81 0.23
N PRO A 132 -4.31 11.66 -0.04
CA PRO A 132 -3.72 11.77 -1.37
C PRO A 132 -3.23 10.42 -1.89
N VAL A 133 -3.50 10.11 -3.17
CA VAL A 133 -3.12 8.83 -3.79
C VAL A 133 -2.15 9.05 -4.94
N ARG A 134 -1.00 8.39 -4.90
CA ARG A 134 -0.06 8.24 -6.03
C ARG A 134 -0.19 6.83 -6.60
N ARG A 135 -0.29 6.73 -7.93
CA ARG A 135 -0.52 5.45 -8.62
C ARG A 135 0.59 5.16 -9.62
N TRP A 136 1.04 3.91 -9.63
CA TRP A 136 1.87 3.32 -10.68
C TRP A 136 1.13 2.16 -11.31
N THR A 137 1.22 2.06 -12.63
CA THR A 137 0.65 0.95 -13.41
C THR A 137 1.75 0.23 -14.17
N ALA A 138 1.60 -1.09 -14.29
CA ALA A 138 2.45 -1.96 -15.12
C ALA A 138 1.70 -2.33 -16.40
#